data_AF-A0A4Y2HXK1-F1
#
_entry.id   AF-A0A4Y2HXK1-F1
#
_cell.length_a   1.000
_cell.length_b   1.000
_cell.length_c   1.000
_cell.angle_alpha   90.00
_cell.angle_beta   90.00
_cell.angle_gamma   90.00
#
_symmetry.space_group_name_H-M   'P 1'
#
loop_
_entity.id
_entity.type
_entity.pdbx_description
1 polymer ?
#
loop_
_entity_poly.entity_id
_entity_poly.type
_entity_poly.pdbx_seq_one_letter_code
_entity_poly.pdbx_strand_id
1 'polypeptide(L)'
;MPQAYVEPLTYLELYSRRKAIVNISWRHPPAHSWYRSEGPGAAIRFKGVRTDQTALARLSSGHLKTSDSLALIRSSISAQSAT
;
A
#
# COMPACT_ATOMS: atom_id res chain seq x y z
N MET A 1 8.25 -5.88 -55.55
CA MET A 1 8.21 -5.56 -54.10
C MET A 1 9.54 -4.91 -53.75
N PRO A 2 9.58 -3.63 -53.34
CA PRO A 2 10.85 -3.02 -52.94
C PRO A 2 11.29 -3.63 -51.60
N GLN A 3 12.43 -4.31 -51.62
CA GLN A 3 13.03 -4.91 -50.44
C GLN A 3 13.67 -3.78 -49.62
N ALA A 4 13.04 -3.39 -48.51
CA ALA A 4 13.65 -2.45 -47.57
C ALA A 4 14.83 -3.15 -46.88
N TYR A 5 16.05 -2.71 -47.20
CA TYR A 5 17.25 -3.18 -46.52
C TYR A 5 17.23 -2.60 -45.10
N VAL A 6 16.93 -3.43 -44.11
CA VAL A 6 16.99 -3.05 -42.70
C VAL A 6 18.40 -3.32 -42.23
N GLU A 7 19.23 -2.28 -42.15
CA GLU A 7 20.54 -2.34 -41.50
C GLU A 7 20.38 -2.82 -40.06
N PRO A 8 21.05 -3.91 -39.65
CA PRO A 8 21.00 -4.40 -38.29
C PRO A 8 21.58 -3.37 -37.32
N LEU A 9 20.79 -2.98 -36.31
CA LEU A 9 21.25 -2.11 -35.23
C LEU A 9 22.49 -2.70 -34.55
N THR A 10 23.48 -1.84 -34.31
CA THR A 10 24.70 -2.21 -33.60
C THR A 10 24.38 -2.64 -32.16
N TYR A 11 25.27 -3.41 -31.55
CA TYR A 11 25.11 -3.89 -30.18
C TYR A 11 24.84 -2.75 -29.17
N LEU A 12 25.52 -1.62 -29.33
CA LEU A 12 25.40 -0.48 -28.43
C LEU A 12 24.02 0.20 -28.54
N GLU A 13 23.45 0.27 -29.75
CA GLU A 13 22.12 0.82 -29.97
C GLU A 13 21.04 -0.08 -29.36
N LEU A 14 21.18 -1.41 -29.52
CA LEU A 14 20.28 -2.38 -28.89
C LEU A 14 20.35 -2.30 -27.36
N TYR A 15 21.56 -2.21 -26.79
CA TYR A 15 21.76 -2.04 -25.36
C TYR A 15 21.12 -0.73 -24.84
N SER A 16 21.37 0.38 -25.53
CA SER A 16 20.84 1.70 -25.16
C SER A 16 19.31 1.74 -25.24
N ARG A 17 18.72 1.15 -26.27
CA ARG A 17 17.26 1.04 -26.43
C ARG A 17 16.63 0.22 -25.31
N ARG A 18 17.22 -0.91 -24.94
CA ARG A 18 16.74 -1.73 -23.82
C ARG A 18 16.81 -0.97 -22.49
N LYS A 19 17.93 -0.29 -22.24
CA LYS A 19 18.11 0.54 -21.03
C LYS A 19 17.09 1.69 -20.96
N ALA A 20 16.79 2.35 -22.07
CA ALA A 20 15.79 3.42 -22.12
C ALA A 20 14.40 2.91 -21.72
N ILE A 21 13.98 1.74 -22.24
CA ILE A 21 12.69 1.12 -21.88
C ILE A 21 12.62 0.83 -20.38
N VAL A 22 13.67 0.20 -19.82
CA VAL A 22 13.73 -0.10 -18.38
C VAL A 22 13.68 1.18 -17.53
N ASN A 23 14.38 2.23 -17.96
CA ASN A 23 14.41 3.51 -17.26
C ASN A 23 13.02 4.19 -17.25
N ILE A 24 12.27 4.11 -18.35
CA ILE A 24 10.89 4.61 -18.43
C ILE A 24 9.98 3.82 -17.47
N SER A 25 10.09 2.49 -17.45
CA SER A 25 9.32 1.65 -16.51
C SER A 25 9.60 1.98 -15.05
N TRP A 26 10.84 2.35 -14.71
CA TRP A 26 11.22 2.71 -13.33
C TRP A 26 10.76 4.11 -12.89
N ARG A 27 10.51 5.01 -13.85
CA ARG A 27 10.02 6.37 -13.55
C ARG A 27 8.57 6.40 -13.11
N HIS A 28 7.80 5.39 -13.49
CA HIS A 28 6.43 5.23 -13.01
C HIS A 28 6.44 4.33 -11.79
N PRO A 29 6.27 4.88 -10.56
CA PRO A 29 6.00 4.02 -9.43
C PRO A 29 4.77 3.16 -9.77
N PRO A 30 4.79 1.86 -9.46
CA PRO A 30 3.65 1.00 -9.71
C PRO A 30 2.43 1.66 -9.07
N ALA A 31 1.32 1.73 -9.82
CA ALA A 31 0.05 2.26 -9.36
C ALA A 31 -0.58 1.28 -8.35
N HIS A 32 0.12 1.06 -7.24
CA HIS A 32 -0.34 0.22 -6.16
C HIS A 32 -1.07 1.10 -5.16
N SER A 33 -2.31 0.74 -4.85
CA SER A 33 -3.12 1.37 -3.81
C SER A 33 -2.41 1.47 -2.47
N TRP A 34 -1.44 0.59 -2.22
CA TRP A 34 -0.57 0.58 -1.03
C TRP A 34 0.34 1.82 -0.91
N TYR A 35 0.71 2.46 -2.02
CA TYR A 35 1.46 3.74 -1.99
C TYR A 35 0.53 4.96 -1.89
N ARG A 36 -0.78 4.74 -2.09
CA ARG A 36 -1.84 5.74 -1.92
C ARG A 36 -2.49 5.72 -0.55
N SER A 37 -2.18 4.73 0.31
CA SER A 37 -2.64 4.79 1.68
C SER A 37 -2.04 6.02 2.34
N GLU A 38 -2.88 6.84 2.96
CA GLU A 38 -2.42 7.95 3.77
C GLU A 38 -1.38 7.38 4.75
N GLY A 39 -0.20 7.99 4.80
CA GLY A 39 0.97 7.42 5.46
C GLY A 39 0.71 7.01 6.93
N PRO A 40 1.66 6.34 7.60
CA PRO A 40 1.48 5.73 8.92
C PRO A 40 0.92 6.63 10.05
N GLY A 41 0.78 7.95 9.82
CA GLY A 41 0.16 8.92 10.73
C GLY A 41 -1.32 9.24 10.47
N ALA A 42 -1.95 8.69 9.42
CA ALA A 42 -3.38 8.85 9.17
C ALA A 42 -4.24 7.80 9.90
N ALA A 43 -3.65 7.09 10.86
CA ALA A 43 -4.39 6.30 11.81
C ALA A 43 -5.45 7.21 12.47
N ILE A 44 -6.71 6.91 12.13
CA ILE A 44 -7.97 7.41 12.68
C ILE A 44 -7.73 8.18 14.00
N ARG A 45 -8.06 9.49 14.02
CA ARG A 45 -7.96 10.42 15.19
C ARG A 45 -8.90 10.01 16.34
N PHE A 46 -8.93 8.75 16.71
CA PHE A 46 -9.64 8.23 17.86
C PHE A 46 -8.84 8.62 19.11
N LYS A 47 -9.40 9.50 19.95
CA LYS A 47 -8.82 9.91 21.25
C LYS A 47 -8.95 8.80 22.31
N GLY A 48 -8.77 7.53 21.94
CA GLY A 48 -8.72 6.42 22.88
C GLY A 48 -7.31 6.25 23.45
N VAL A 49 -7.19 5.47 24.52
CA VAL A 49 -5.88 5.06 25.04
C VAL A 49 -5.15 4.28 23.94
N ARG A 50 -3.82 4.29 23.93
CA ARG A 50 -2.98 3.59 22.92
C ARG A 50 -3.42 2.13 22.69
N THR A 51 -3.94 1.48 23.72
CA THR A 51 -4.53 0.13 23.67
C THR A 51 -5.78 0.07 22.79
N ASP A 52 -6.68 1.03 22.90
CA ASP A 52 -7.94 1.09 22.15
C ASP A 52 -7.67 1.42 20.67
N GLN A 53 -6.72 2.31 20.39
CA GLN A 53 -6.27 2.59 19.03
C GLN A 53 -5.69 1.34 18.35
N THR A 54 -4.84 0.60 19.08
CA THR A 54 -4.25 -0.64 18.58
C THR A 54 -5.31 -1.71 18.36
N ALA A 55 -6.28 -1.81 19.26
CA ALA A 55 -7.40 -2.74 19.16
C ALA A 55 -8.31 -2.42 17.97
N LEU A 56 -8.65 -1.14 17.76
CA LEU A 56 -9.44 -0.68 16.63
C LEU A 56 -8.71 -0.94 15.30
N ALA A 57 -7.41 -0.65 15.21
CA ALA A 57 -6.62 -0.94 14.02
C ALA A 57 -6.60 -2.45 13.70
N ARG A 58 -6.48 -3.31 14.71
CA ARG A 58 -6.55 -4.77 14.55
C ARG A 58 -7.94 -5.25 14.13
N LEU A 59 -9.00 -4.62 14.63
CA LEU A 59 -10.38 -4.88 14.22
C LEU A 59 -10.62 -4.49 12.75
N SER A 60 -10.22 -3.27 12.36
CA SER A 60 -10.36 -2.76 10.99
C SER A 60 -9.53 -3.54 9.96
N SER A 61 -8.40 -4.11 10.38
CA SER A 61 -7.56 -4.98 9.55
C SER A 61 -8.15 -6.40 9.38
N GLY A 62 -9.22 -6.74 10.11
CA GLY A 62 -9.85 -8.07 10.06
C GLY A 62 -8.98 -9.19 10.67
N HIS A 63 -7.96 -8.83 11.44
CA HIS A 63 -6.99 -9.77 11.99
C HIS A 63 -7.40 -10.35 13.36
N LEU A 64 -8.53 -9.91 13.91
CA LEU A 64 -9.08 -10.44 15.16
C LEU A 64 -10.19 -11.45 14.86
N LYS A 65 -10.17 -12.57 15.59
CA LYS A 65 -11.30 -13.51 15.60
C LYS A 65 -12.51 -12.83 16.26
N THR A 66 -13.71 -13.12 15.77
CA THR A 66 -14.98 -12.49 16.21
C THR A 66 -15.18 -12.50 17.73
N SER A 67 -14.65 -13.52 18.44
CA SER A 67 -14.66 -13.60 19.90
C SER A 67 -13.88 -12.48 20.58
N ASP A 68 -12.73 -12.11 20.01
CA ASP A 68 -11.79 -11.14 20.56
C ASP A 68 -12.28 -9.71 20.29
N SER A 69 -13.00 -9.54 19.17
CA SER A 69 -13.70 -8.30 18.80
C SER A 69 -14.76 -7.90 19.83
N LEU A 70 -15.55 -8.86 20.33
CA LEU A 70 -16.63 -8.59 21.28
C LEU A 70 -16.13 -8.21 22.67
N ALA A 71 -15.04 -8.81 23.14
CA ALA A 71 -14.42 -8.45 24.42
C ALA A 71 -13.90 -7.01 24.40
N LEU A 72 -13.29 -6.59 23.29
CA LEU A 72 -12.80 -5.22 23.08
C LEU A 72 -13.94 -4.20 22.97
N ILE A 73 -15.01 -4.49 22.22
CA ILE A 73 -16.18 -3.62 22.12
C ILE A 73 -16.79 -3.38 23.51
N ARG A 74 -16.90 -4.44 24.33
CA ARG A 74 -17.43 -4.35 25.69
C ARG A 74 -16.54 -3.50 26.61
N SER A 75 -15.21 -3.64 26.54
CA SER A 75 -14.30 -2.82 27.36
C SER A 75 -14.35 -1.34 26.97
N SER A 76 -14.45 -1.03 25.67
CA SER A 76 -14.52 0.36 25.19
C SER A 76 -15.86 1.04 25.54
N ILE A 77 -16.97 0.30 25.57
CA ILE A 77 -18.28 0.83 26.03
C ILE A 77 -18.27 1.06 27.54
N SER A 78 -17.70 0.12 28.31
CA SER A 78 -17.57 0.26 29.76
C SER A 78 -16.72 1.47 30.16
N ALA A 79 -15.65 1.77 29.42
CA ALA A 79 -14.79 2.92 29.68
C ALA A 79 -15.46 4.27 29.37
N GLN A 80 -16.37 4.33 28.40
CA GLN A 80 -17.14 5.53 28.05
C GLN A 80 -18.31 5.82 29.00
N SER A 81 -18.78 4.80 29.72
CA SER A 81 -19.92 4.92 30.65
C SER A 81 -19.50 5.33 32.07
N ALA A 82 -18.19 5.47 32.33
CA ALA A 82 -17.60 5.77 33.63
C ALA A 82 -17.18 7.25 33.80
N THR A 83 -17.64 8.13 32.90
CA THR A 83 -17.47 9.59 32.92
C THR A 83 -18.82 10.28 32.91
#